data_AF-A0A746TG92-F1
#
_entry.id   AF-A0A746TG92-F1
#
_cell.length_a   1.000
_cell.length_b   1.000
_cell.length_c   1.000
_cell.angle_alpha   90.00
_cell.angle_beta   90.00
_cell.angle_gamma   90.00
#
_symmetry.space_group_name_H-M   'P 1'
#
loop_
_entity.id
_entity.type
_entity.pdbx_description
1 polymer ?
#
loop_
_entity_poly.entity_id
_entity_poly.type
_entity_poly.pdbx_seq_one_letter_code
_entity_poly.pdbx_strand_id
1 'polypeptide(L)'
;SSAGLGLCHAMAHQPGAALHIPHGQANAMLLPTVMGFNRMVCRERFSQIGRALTNKKSDDRDAIAAVSELIAEVGQSKRLADAGAKPEHYSAWAQAALEDICLRSNPRTATQAQIIDLYAAAG
;
A
#
# COMPACT_ATOMS: atom_id res chain seq x y z
N SER A 1 11.92 -12.75 -10.37
CA SER A 1 11.04 -11.66 -10.86
C SER A 1 11.88 -10.42 -11.09
N SER A 2 11.72 -9.70 -12.21
CA SER A 2 12.66 -8.65 -12.69
C SER A 2 12.14 -7.20 -12.56
N ALA A 3 10.91 -6.97 -12.12
CA ALA A 3 10.28 -5.65 -12.10
C ALA A 3 10.42 -4.86 -10.78
N GLY A 4 11.06 -5.45 -9.75
CA GLY A 4 11.01 -4.90 -8.40
C GLY A 4 9.61 -4.92 -7.80
N LEU A 5 9.46 -4.32 -6.61
CA LEU A 5 8.19 -4.14 -5.91
C LEU A 5 8.05 -2.65 -5.58
N GLY A 6 7.87 -2.27 -4.32
CA GLY A 6 7.85 -0.87 -3.94
C GLY A 6 7.47 -0.68 -2.47
N LEU A 7 6.98 0.51 -2.16
CA LEU A 7 6.64 0.93 -0.80
C LEU A 7 5.59 0.03 -0.15
N CYS A 8 4.63 -0.52 -0.91
CA CYS A 8 3.60 -1.41 -0.37
C CYS A 8 4.19 -2.66 0.29
N HIS A 9 5.14 -3.33 -0.37
CA HIS A 9 5.80 -4.50 0.21
C HIS A 9 6.73 -4.11 1.38
N ALA A 10 7.50 -3.05 1.20
CA ALA A 10 8.40 -2.54 2.24
C ALA A 10 7.64 -2.23 3.54
N MET A 11 6.45 -1.62 3.43
CA MET A 11 5.56 -1.40 4.56
C MET A 11 4.94 -2.71 5.05
N ALA A 12 4.42 -3.58 4.17
CA ALA A 12 3.71 -4.80 4.56
C ALA A 12 4.55 -5.80 5.36
N HIS A 13 5.87 -5.86 5.13
CA HIS A 13 6.77 -6.73 5.90
C HIS A 13 6.74 -6.43 7.41
N GLN A 14 6.58 -5.17 7.80
CA GLN A 14 6.73 -4.73 9.20
C GLN A 14 5.55 -5.17 10.09
N PRO A 15 4.29 -4.82 9.81
CA PRO A 15 3.15 -5.34 10.57
C PRO A 15 2.94 -6.83 10.29
N GLY A 16 3.32 -7.35 9.12
CA GLY A 16 3.27 -8.78 8.83
C GLY A 16 4.13 -9.60 9.80
N ALA A 17 5.37 -9.15 10.05
CA ALA A 17 6.26 -9.76 11.02
C ALA A 17 5.81 -9.53 12.47
N ALA A 18 5.43 -8.30 12.81
CA ALA A 18 5.11 -7.92 14.20
C ALA A 18 3.76 -8.44 14.72
N LEU A 19 2.77 -8.58 13.84
CA LEU A 19 1.39 -8.94 14.20
C LEU A 19 0.96 -10.29 13.60
N HIS A 20 1.87 -11.03 12.97
CA HIS A 20 1.61 -12.31 12.30
C HIS A 20 0.49 -12.25 11.25
N ILE A 21 0.38 -11.11 10.55
CA ILE A 21 -0.59 -10.93 9.46
C ILE A 21 -0.07 -11.67 8.22
N PRO A 22 -0.89 -12.51 7.55
CA PRO A 22 -0.49 -13.14 6.29
C PRO A 22 -0.03 -12.11 5.27
N HIS A 23 1.06 -12.39 4.56
CA HIS A 23 1.72 -11.41 3.68
C HIS A 23 0.79 -10.78 2.63
N GLY A 24 -0.07 -11.60 1.99
CA GLY A 24 -1.04 -11.10 1.03
C GLY A 24 -2.09 -10.16 1.65
N GLN A 25 -2.52 -10.46 2.88
CA GLN A 25 -3.47 -9.63 3.62
C GLN A 25 -2.84 -8.29 4.05
N ALA A 26 -1.59 -8.30 4.53
CA ALA A 26 -0.88 -7.07 4.88
C ALA A 26 -0.69 -6.15 3.64
N ASN A 27 -0.39 -6.72 2.47
CA ASN A 27 -0.33 -5.94 1.24
C ASN A 27 -1.70 -5.39 0.83
N ALA A 28 -2.77 -6.19 0.92
CA ALA A 28 -4.12 -5.74 0.58
C ALA A 28 -4.55 -4.54 1.46
N MET A 29 -4.27 -4.59 2.77
CA MET A 29 -4.55 -3.49 3.70
C MET A 29 -3.87 -2.16 3.31
N LEU A 30 -2.66 -2.23 2.76
CA LEU A 30 -1.81 -1.07 2.49
C LEU A 30 -1.90 -0.55 1.07
N LEU A 31 -2.30 -1.41 0.12
CA LEU A 31 -2.18 -1.14 -1.31
C LEU A 31 -2.95 0.12 -1.75
N PRO A 32 -4.24 0.33 -1.39
CA PRO A 32 -4.95 1.54 -1.81
C PRO A 32 -4.29 2.83 -1.30
N THR A 33 -3.81 2.83 -0.06
CA THR A 33 -3.14 3.97 0.57
C THR A 33 -1.81 4.28 -0.11
N VAL A 34 -1.01 3.26 -0.41
CA VAL A 34 0.27 3.43 -1.13
C VAL A 34 0.06 3.84 -2.58
N MET A 35 -0.99 3.35 -3.26
CA MET A 35 -1.39 3.87 -4.56
C MET A 35 -1.76 5.35 -4.45
N GLY A 36 -2.55 5.74 -3.44
CA GLY A 36 -2.85 7.14 -3.15
C GLY A 36 -1.62 8.03 -2.99
N PHE A 37 -0.54 7.50 -2.41
CA PHE A 37 0.75 8.18 -2.36
C PHE A 37 1.45 8.26 -3.73
N ASN A 38 1.56 7.14 -4.43
CA ASN A 38 2.31 7.04 -5.69
C ASN A 38 1.59 7.70 -6.88
N ARG A 39 0.27 7.94 -6.81
CA ARG A 39 -0.52 8.51 -7.91
C ARG A 39 0.04 9.82 -8.46
N MET A 40 0.69 10.62 -7.61
CA MET A 40 1.27 11.92 -7.98
C MET A 40 2.31 11.82 -9.11
N VAL A 41 2.96 10.66 -9.26
CA VAL A 41 3.98 10.40 -10.29
C VAL A 41 3.61 9.23 -11.21
N CYS A 42 2.41 8.64 -11.05
CA CYS A 42 1.98 7.42 -11.75
C CYS A 42 0.59 7.54 -12.41
N ARG A 43 0.08 8.75 -12.61
CA ARG A 43 -1.31 8.98 -13.08
C ARG A 43 -1.68 8.19 -14.33
N GLU A 44 -0.86 8.25 -15.37
CA GLU A 44 -1.14 7.56 -16.63
C GLU A 44 -1.14 6.03 -16.47
N ARG A 45 -0.15 5.49 -15.75
CA ARG A 45 -0.07 4.04 -15.47
C ARG A 45 -1.29 3.59 -14.66
N PHE A 46 -1.74 4.39 -13.68
CA PHE A 46 -2.93 4.06 -12.91
C PHE A 46 -4.21 4.16 -13.73
N SER A 47 -4.37 5.14 -14.61
CA SER A 47 -5.49 5.18 -15.57
C SER A 47 -5.56 3.90 -16.41
N GLN A 48 -4.43 3.38 -16.88
CA GLN A 48 -4.37 2.11 -17.61
C GLN A 48 -4.81 0.92 -16.75
N ILE A 49 -4.38 0.86 -15.49
CA ILE A 49 -4.82 -0.16 -14.52
C ILE A 49 -6.33 -0.07 -14.29
N GLY A 50 -6.87 1.13 -14.02
CA GLY A 50 -8.30 1.34 -13.81
C GLY A 50 -9.14 0.89 -15.00
N ARG A 51 -8.70 1.21 -16.22
CA ARG A 51 -9.35 0.73 -17.45
C ARG A 51 -9.32 -0.79 -17.57
N ALA A 52 -8.20 -1.43 -17.23
CA ALA A 52 -8.07 -2.88 -17.26
C ALA A 52 -8.98 -3.58 -16.24
N LEU A 53 -9.14 -2.99 -15.05
CA LEU A 53 -9.99 -3.55 -13.99
C LEU A 53 -11.49 -3.33 -14.25
N THR A 54 -11.87 -2.18 -14.81
CA THR A 54 -13.28 -1.77 -14.91
C THR A 54 -13.89 -1.88 -16.31
N ASN A 55 -13.06 -2.08 -17.34
CA ASN A 55 -13.43 -2.01 -18.76
C ASN A 55 -14.09 -0.67 -19.16
N LYS A 56 -13.73 0.41 -18.46
CA LYS A 56 -14.25 1.78 -18.69
C LYS A 56 -13.09 2.77 -18.84
N LYS A 57 -13.39 3.99 -19.31
CA LYS A 57 -12.44 5.10 -19.18
C LYS A 57 -12.26 5.40 -17.69
N SER A 58 -11.02 5.44 -17.23
CA SER A 58 -10.67 5.60 -15.81
C SER A 58 -9.51 6.57 -15.65
N ASP A 59 -9.51 7.33 -14.57
CA ASP A 59 -8.35 8.07 -14.08
C ASP A 59 -7.59 7.31 -12.97
N ASP A 60 -6.65 7.97 -12.32
CA ASP A 60 -5.84 7.39 -11.26
C ASP A 60 -6.62 7.17 -9.95
N ARG A 61 -7.69 7.92 -9.69
CA ARG A 61 -8.59 7.71 -8.55
C ARG A 61 -9.52 6.53 -8.79
N ASP A 62 -10.06 6.42 -10.00
CA ASP A 62 -10.91 5.30 -10.40
C ASP A 62 -10.16 3.96 -10.24
N ALA A 63 -8.87 3.93 -10.57
CA ALA A 63 -8.03 2.76 -10.36
C ALA A 63 -7.87 2.38 -8.88
N ILE A 64 -7.67 3.36 -8.00
CA ILE A 64 -7.56 3.14 -6.55
C ILE A 64 -8.90 2.64 -5.99
N ALA A 65 -10.01 3.22 -6.45
CA ALA A 65 -11.35 2.80 -6.07
C ALA A 65 -11.62 1.35 -6.51
N ALA A 66 -11.34 0.99 -7.76
CA ALA A 66 -11.51 -0.37 -8.27
C ALA A 66 -10.68 -1.41 -7.51
N VAL A 67 -9.44 -1.07 -7.13
CA VAL A 67 -8.61 -1.95 -6.30
C VAL A 67 -9.21 -2.10 -4.89
N SER A 68 -9.71 -1.02 -4.30
CA SER A 68 -10.34 -1.05 -2.98
C SER A 68 -11.63 -1.88 -2.98
N GLU A 69 -12.45 -1.73 -4.01
CA GLU A 69 -13.67 -2.52 -4.24
C GLU A 69 -13.34 -4.00 -4.36
N LEU A 70 -12.36 -4.37 -5.21
CA LEU A 70 -11.94 -5.76 -5.37
C LEU A 70 -11.47 -6.38 -4.04
N ILE A 71 -10.68 -5.65 -3.25
CA ILE A 71 -10.22 -6.10 -1.93
C ILE A 71 -11.41 -6.36 -0.99
N ALA A 72 -12.43 -5.50 -1.03
CA ALA A 72 -13.64 -5.67 -0.24
C ALA A 72 -14.47 -6.87 -0.70
N GLU A 73 -14.65 -7.06 -2.01
CA GLU A 73 -15.40 -8.18 -2.60
C GLU A 73 -14.82 -9.55 -2.22
N VAL A 74 -13.50 -9.66 -2.09
CA VAL A 74 -12.82 -10.90 -1.66
C VAL A 74 -12.70 -11.04 -0.13
N GLY A 75 -13.36 -10.18 0.64
CA GLY A 75 -13.41 -10.25 2.10
C GLY A 75 -12.12 -9.83 2.81
N GLN A 76 -11.27 -9.04 2.17
CA GLN A 76 -10.00 -8.54 2.73
C GLN A 76 -10.11 -7.08 3.22
N SER A 77 -11.30 -6.66 3.66
CA SER A 77 -11.58 -5.29 4.12
C SER A 77 -11.06 -4.95 5.52
N LYS A 78 -10.27 -5.84 6.15
CA LYS A 78 -9.66 -5.57 7.45
C LYS A 78 -8.69 -4.40 7.33
N ARG A 79 -8.62 -3.58 8.37
CA ARG A 79 -7.63 -2.51 8.53
C ARG A 79 -6.45 -3.01 9.38
N LEU A 80 -5.36 -2.25 9.40
CA LEU A 80 -4.23 -2.57 10.26
C LEU A 80 -4.61 -2.48 11.75
N ALA A 81 -5.49 -1.54 12.14
CA ALA A 81 -5.95 -1.45 13.53
C ALA A 81 -6.74 -2.69 13.97
N ASP A 82 -7.53 -3.30 13.08
CA ASP A 82 -8.27 -4.54 13.36
C ASP A 82 -7.33 -5.72 13.67
N ALA A 83 -6.09 -5.65 13.19
CA ALA A 83 -5.02 -6.62 13.45
C ALA A 83 -4.13 -6.24 14.65
N GLY A 84 -4.43 -5.15 15.35
CA GLY A 84 -3.70 -4.70 16.54
C GLY A 84 -2.60 -3.67 16.27
N ALA A 85 -2.54 -3.06 15.09
CA ALA A 85 -1.64 -1.95 14.85
C ALA A 85 -2.02 -0.72 15.68
N LYS A 86 -1.03 -0.08 16.29
CA LYS A 86 -1.19 1.13 17.12
C LYS A 86 -0.25 2.23 16.64
N PRO A 87 -0.57 3.51 16.88
CA PRO A 87 0.31 4.64 16.53
C PRO A 87 1.73 4.51 17.07
N GLU A 88 1.86 3.89 18.24
CA GLU A 88 3.13 3.60 18.91
C GLU A 88 4.09 2.74 18.05
N HIS A 89 3.55 1.90 17.16
CA HIS A 89 4.34 1.03 16.29
C HIS A 89 4.88 1.78 15.05
N TYR A 90 4.19 2.82 14.59
CA TYR A 90 4.37 3.36 13.24
C TYR A 90 5.76 3.93 13.00
N SER A 91 6.37 4.57 14.01
CA SER A 91 7.71 5.16 13.87
C SER A 91 8.77 4.09 13.61
N ALA A 92 8.75 2.99 14.38
CA ALA A 92 9.68 1.87 14.22
C ALA A 92 9.46 1.14 12.88
N TRP A 93 8.20 0.89 12.52
CA TRP A 93 7.88 0.27 11.23
C TRP A 93 8.23 1.16 10.04
N ALA A 94 8.08 2.48 10.15
CA ALA A 94 8.47 3.40 9.10
C ALA A 94 9.99 3.40 8.89
N GLN A 95 10.78 3.34 9.98
CA GLN A 95 12.23 3.22 9.88
C GLN A 95 12.64 1.92 9.17
N ALA A 96 12.08 0.79 9.60
CA ALA A 96 12.39 -0.50 8.98
C ALA A 96 11.94 -0.56 7.50
N ALA A 97 10.83 0.06 7.14
CA ALA A 97 10.40 0.16 5.74
C ALA A 97 11.35 1.00 4.87
N LEU A 98 12.05 2.00 5.43
CA LEU A 98 13.09 2.75 4.71
C LEU A 98 14.33 1.91 4.39
N GLU A 99 14.59 0.90 5.21
CA GLU A 99 15.74 -0.01 5.07
C GLU A 99 15.41 -1.22 4.19
N ASP A 100 14.13 -1.44 3.87
CA ASP A 100 13.68 -2.56 3.06
C ASP A 100 14.12 -2.45 1.59
N ILE A 101 14.65 -3.56 1.06
CA ILE A 101 15.15 -3.64 -0.32
C ILE A 101 14.06 -3.33 -1.36
N CYS A 102 12.80 -3.62 -1.08
CA CYS A 102 11.67 -3.38 -1.97
C CYS A 102 11.43 -1.89 -2.22
N LEU A 103 11.82 -1.02 -1.28
CA LEU A 103 11.60 0.42 -1.41
C LEU A 103 12.41 1.02 -2.57
N ARG A 104 13.56 0.42 -2.92
CA ARG A 104 14.47 0.93 -3.96
C ARG A 104 13.82 1.10 -5.33
N SER A 105 12.78 0.32 -5.62
CA SER A 105 12.04 0.41 -6.89
C SER A 105 10.75 1.21 -6.80
N ASN A 106 10.43 1.85 -5.67
CA ASN A 106 9.22 2.65 -5.55
C ASN A 106 9.32 3.92 -6.44
N PRO A 107 8.30 4.27 -7.23
CA PRO A 107 8.38 5.37 -8.20
C PRO A 107 8.44 6.76 -7.56
N ARG A 108 8.12 6.88 -6.27
CA ARG A 108 8.15 8.12 -5.51
C ARG A 108 8.99 7.92 -4.25
N THR A 109 9.98 8.76 -4.00
CA THR A 109 10.71 8.76 -2.73
C THR A 109 9.74 9.05 -1.58
N ALA A 110 9.81 8.25 -0.52
CA ALA A 110 9.03 8.43 0.70
C ALA A 110 9.96 8.80 1.87
N THR A 111 9.56 9.78 2.68
CA THR A 111 10.23 10.09 3.94
C THR A 111 9.65 9.25 5.08
N GLN A 112 10.36 9.12 6.20
CA GLN A 112 9.84 8.41 7.36
C GLN A 112 8.49 8.98 7.83
N ALA A 113 8.37 10.31 7.90
CA ALA A 113 7.13 10.98 8.28
C ALA A 113 5.97 10.62 7.35
N GLN A 114 6.22 10.60 6.03
CA GLN A 114 5.19 10.18 5.07
C GLN A 114 4.79 8.71 5.27
N ILE A 115 5.74 7.82 5.57
CA ILE A 115 5.40 6.41 5.83
C ILE A 115 4.57 6.26 7.11
N ILE A 116 4.86 7.04 8.15
CA ILE A 116 4.03 7.11 9.36
C ILE A 116 2.61 7.55 9.02
N ASP A 117 2.45 8.61 8.23
CA ASP A 117 1.15 9.10 7.78
C ASP A 117 0.39 8.03 6.97
N LEU A 118 1.10 7.25 6.15
CA LEU A 118 0.50 6.15 5.38
C LEU A 118 0.04 5.00 6.28
N TYR A 119 0.79 4.65 7.34
CA TYR A 119 0.31 3.69 8.34
C TYR A 119 -0.92 4.20 9.06
N ALA A 120 -0.95 5.48 9.45
CA ALA A 120 -2.11 6.09 10.10
C ALA A 120 -3.35 6.11 9.19
N ALA A 121 -3.16 6.34 7.88
CA ALA A 121 -4.25 6.32 6.90
C ALA A 121 -4.76 4.92 6.55
N ALA A 122 -3.93 3.88 6.70
CA ALA A 122 -4.30 2.47 6.50
C ALA A 122 -4.73 1.75 7.80
N GLY A 123 -4.46 2.36 8.95
CA GLY A 123 -4.97 1.97 10.27
C GLY A 123 -6.48 2.03 10.30
#